data_AF-A0A7X0GVA9-F1
#
_entry.id   AF-A0A7X0GVA9-F1
#
_cell.length_a   1.000
_cell.length_b   1.000
_cell.length_c   1.000
_cell.angle_alpha   90.00
_cell.angle_beta   90.00
_cell.angle_gamma   90.00
#
_symmetry.space_group_name_H-M   'P 1'
#
loop_
_entity.id
_entity.type
_entity.pdbx_description
1 polymer ?
#
loop_
_entity_poly.entity_id
_entity_poly.type
_entity_poly.pdbx_seq_one_letter_code
_entity_poly.pdbx_strand_id
1 'polypeptide(L)'
;MGTFTCTPTASSPLAQWSAYFTRDVPGEAVVDFLLALDASDQPAVPLAGSELVLDAVAAHGWFRDIDQPEAAATDPTFTSHISLGEVPPLIQDADPRALSAEDDETGPAGWQAWAEPALGAPCLWAASFAASVPHDLVAAFAASLSSTAPVLRRVLPEATQERLLRAPAI
;
A
#
# COMPACT_ATOMS: atom_id res chain seq x y z
N MET A 1 -8.18 13.09 0.43
CA MET A 1 -7.45 12.25 -0.53
C MET A 1 -6.07 12.87 -0.66
N GLY A 2 -5.05 12.16 -0.18
CA GLY A 2 -3.66 12.56 -0.37
C GLY A 2 -3.12 11.85 -1.60
N THR A 3 -2.37 12.56 -2.43
CA THR A 3 -1.68 12.00 -3.59
C THR A 3 -0.20 12.31 -3.45
N PHE A 4 0.65 11.29 -3.56
CA PHE A 4 2.09 11.45 -3.65
C PHE A 4 2.54 11.07 -5.05
N THR A 5 3.32 11.94 -5.67
CA THR A 5 3.84 11.78 -7.02
C THR A 5 5.33 12.04 -7.00
N CYS A 6 6.12 11.10 -7.52
CA CYS A 6 7.55 11.33 -7.74
C CYS A 6 7.71 12.17 -9.01
N THR A 7 8.23 13.39 -8.87
CA THR A 7 8.33 14.34 -9.99
C THR A 7 9.45 13.96 -10.97
N PRO A 8 9.27 14.22 -12.27
CA PRO A 8 10.23 13.83 -13.29
C PRO A 8 11.55 14.62 -13.25
N THR A 9 12.63 14.00 -13.75
CA THR A 9 13.78 14.72 -14.32
C THR A 9 13.33 15.46 -15.58
N ALA A 10 13.98 16.59 -15.91
CA ALA A 10 13.62 17.60 -16.93
C ALA A 10 13.23 17.13 -18.36
N SER A 11 13.21 15.83 -18.67
CA SER A 11 12.89 15.26 -19.98
C SER A 11 11.52 14.55 -20.09
N SER A 12 10.70 14.44 -19.03
CA SER A 12 9.37 13.82 -19.13
C SER A 12 8.30 14.59 -18.33
N PRO A 13 7.06 14.74 -18.81
CA PRO A 13 6.00 15.46 -18.08
C PRO A 13 5.19 14.58 -17.10
N LEU A 14 5.40 13.25 -17.09
CA LEU A 14 4.67 12.31 -16.24
C LEU A 14 5.42 11.99 -14.94
N ALA A 15 4.67 11.80 -13.84
CA ALA A 15 5.24 11.35 -12.57
C ALA A 15 5.73 9.90 -12.70
N GLN A 16 6.96 9.61 -12.26
CA GLN A 16 7.61 8.31 -12.47
C GLN A 16 6.79 7.14 -11.88
N TRP A 17 6.10 7.41 -10.78
CA TRP A 17 5.04 6.58 -10.23
C TRP A 17 4.16 7.45 -9.32
N SER A 18 3.01 6.94 -8.92
CA SER A 18 2.14 7.59 -7.96
C SER A 18 1.59 6.62 -6.92
N ALA A 19 1.30 7.17 -5.74
CA ALA A 19 0.60 6.48 -4.66
C ALA A 19 -0.55 7.35 -4.16
N TYR A 20 -1.73 6.77 -4.01
CA TYR A 20 -2.97 7.44 -3.60
C TYR A 20 -3.44 6.89 -2.26
N PHE A 21 -3.85 7.79 -1.38
CA PHE A 21 -4.33 7.44 -0.04
C PHE A 21 -5.65 8.15 0.24
N THR A 22 -6.65 7.41 0.72
CA THR A 22 -7.86 8.01 1.29
C THR A 22 -7.56 8.62 2.66
N ARG A 23 -8.54 9.30 3.28
CA ARG A 23 -8.32 10.13 4.48
C ARG A 23 -7.93 9.33 5.72
N ASP A 24 -8.38 8.09 5.81
CA ASP A 24 -8.35 7.29 7.03
C ASP A 24 -7.32 6.14 6.99
N VAL A 25 -6.40 6.19 6.02
CA VAL A 25 -5.25 5.27 5.98
C VAL A 25 -4.41 5.44 7.26
N PRO A 26 -3.96 4.34 7.89
CA PRO A 26 -3.10 4.40 9.08
C PRO A 26 -1.91 5.33 8.88
N GLY A 27 -1.78 6.35 9.73
CA GLY A 27 -0.78 7.40 9.57
C GLY A 27 0.65 6.87 9.71
N GLU A 28 0.86 5.89 10.59
CA GLU A 28 2.13 5.18 10.75
C GLU A 28 2.60 4.51 9.45
N ALA A 29 1.70 3.86 8.71
CA ALA A 29 2.06 3.19 7.47
C ALA A 29 2.42 4.20 6.38
N VAL A 30 1.72 5.33 6.32
CA VAL A 30 2.09 6.45 5.43
C VAL A 30 3.43 7.05 5.83
N VAL A 31 3.71 7.22 7.13
CA VAL A 31 4.99 7.76 7.60
C VAL A 31 6.13 6.81 7.24
N ASP A 32 6.00 5.51 7.49
CA ASP A 32 7.04 4.53 7.18
C ASP A 32 7.29 4.42 5.67
N PHE A 33 6.24 4.54 4.85
CA PHE A 33 6.37 4.69 3.39
C PHE A 33 7.20 5.92 3.02
N LEU A 34 6.92 7.08 3.62
CA LEU A 34 7.63 8.32 3.35
C LEU A 34 9.08 8.31 3.86
N LEU A 35 9.35 7.63 4.97
CA LEU A 35 10.70 7.43 5.49
C LEU A 35 11.51 6.50 4.58
N ALA A 36 10.89 5.41 4.09
CA ALA A 36 11.53 4.54 3.10
C ALA A 36 11.81 5.29 1.80
N LEU A 37 10.89 6.18 1.38
CA LEU A 37 11.08 7.04 0.22
C LEU A 37 12.25 8.03 0.41
N ASP A 38 12.34 8.69 1.57
CA ASP A 38 13.42 9.62 1.91
C ASP A 38 14.79 8.93 1.98
N ALA A 39 14.83 7.69 2.43
CA ALA A 39 16.04 6.87 2.49
C ALA A 39 16.45 6.26 1.13
N SER A 40 15.60 6.32 0.10
CA SER A 40 15.87 5.69 -1.19
C SER A 40 16.71 6.61 -2.08
N ASP A 41 17.94 6.17 -2.40
CA ASP A 41 18.83 6.89 -3.31
C ASP A 41 18.30 6.91 -4.77
N GLN A 42 17.47 5.93 -5.16
CA GLN A 42 16.91 5.78 -6.50
C GLN A 42 15.47 5.22 -6.46
N PRO A 43 14.46 6.03 -6.07
CA PRO A 43 13.09 5.57 -5.89
C PRO A 43 12.35 5.26 -7.21
N ALA A 44 13.04 5.28 -8.35
CA ALA A 44 12.48 4.96 -9.66
C ALA A 44 12.95 3.59 -10.20
N VAL A 45 13.84 2.90 -9.48
CA VAL A 45 14.37 1.59 -9.88
C VAL A 45 13.79 0.52 -8.95
N PRO A 46 13.06 -0.47 -9.47
CA PRO A 46 12.62 -1.60 -8.67
C PRO A 46 13.84 -2.38 -8.15
N LEU A 47 14.07 -2.33 -6.83
CA LEU A 47 15.19 -3.01 -6.17
C LEU A 47 14.86 -4.44 -5.70
N ALA A 48 13.57 -4.77 -5.63
CA ALA A 48 13.09 -6.06 -5.11
C ALA A 48 11.86 -6.54 -5.88
N GLY A 49 11.56 -7.84 -5.79
CA GLY A 49 10.35 -8.45 -6.36
C GLY A 49 9.10 -8.22 -5.50
N SER A 50 7.93 -8.49 -6.09
CA SER A 50 6.61 -8.37 -5.45
C SER A 50 6.47 -9.20 -4.17
N GLU A 51 7.15 -10.35 -4.08
CA GLU A 51 7.17 -11.21 -2.89
C GLU A 51 7.57 -10.48 -1.61
N LEU A 52 8.40 -9.43 -1.70
CA LEU A 52 8.85 -8.69 -0.52
C LEU A 52 7.68 -8.05 0.24
N VAL A 53 6.64 -7.61 -0.47
CA VAL A 53 5.43 -7.05 0.14
C VAL A 53 4.66 -8.11 0.92
N LEU A 54 4.52 -9.32 0.35
CA LEU A 54 3.83 -10.43 0.98
C LEU A 54 4.62 -11.02 2.15
N ASP A 55 5.94 -11.10 2.03
CA ASP A 55 6.83 -11.52 3.11
C ASP A 55 6.78 -10.55 4.29
N ALA A 56 6.69 -9.24 4.02
CA ALA A 56 6.55 -8.22 5.06
C ALA A 56 5.29 -8.43 5.90
N VAL A 57 4.13 -8.65 5.28
CA VAL A 57 2.87 -8.90 6.02
C VAL A 57 2.82 -10.29 6.66
N ALA A 58 3.38 -11.30 6.00
CA ALA A 58 3.45 -12.66 6.53
C ALA A 58 4.34 -12.72 7.79
N ALA A 59 5.41 -11.93 7.86
CA ALA A 59 6.24 -11.80 9.05
C ALA A 59 5.46 -11.31 10.28
N HIS A 60 4.35 -10.59 10.07
CA HIS A 60 3.45 -10.12 11.11
C HIS A 60 2.18 -11.00 11.27
N GLY A 61 2.16 -12.18 10.64
CA GLY A 61 1.13 -13.19 10.83
C GLY A 61 -0.12 -13.03 9.97
N TRP A 62 -0.09 -12.18 8.93
CA TRP A 62 -1.15 -12.14 7.94
C TRP A 62 -1.17 -13.43 7.10
N PHE A 63 -2.34 -13.80 6.61
CA PHE A 63 -2.54 -14.99 5.79
C PHE A 63 -2.40 -14.62 4.31
N ARG A 64 -1.51 -15.30 3.58
CA ARG A 64 -1.52 -15.27 2.11
C ARG A 64 -2.83 -15.89 1.61
N ASP A 65 -3.41 -15.32 0.55
CA ASP A 65 -4.62 -15.84 -0.07
C ASP A 65 -4.38 -17.28 -0.57
N ILE A 66 -5.37 -18.16 -0.42
CA ILE A 66 -5.25 -19.57 -0.83
C ILE A 66 -5.31 -19.70 -2.36
N ASP A 67 -6.16 -18.89 -2.99
CA ASP A 67 -6.36 -18.92 -4.45
C ASP A 67 -5.26 -18.14 -5.17
N GLN A 68 -4.66 -17.14 -4.52
CA GLN A 68 -3.60 -16.29 -5.08
C GLN A 68 -2.47 -15.96 -4.07
N PRO A 69 -1.69 -16.97 -3.61
CA PRO A 69 -0.71 -16.80 -2.53
C PRO A 69 0.49 -15.91 -2.88
N GLU A 70 0.75 -15.69 -4.17
CA GLU A 70 1.78 -14.79 -4.72
C GLU A 70 1.26 -13.37 -5.00
N ALA A 71 -0.03 -13.11 -4.84
CA ALA A 71 -0.62 -11.82 -5.20
C ALA A 71 -1.43 -11.17 -4.07
N ALA A 72 -1.89 -11.90 -3.06
CA ALA A 72 -2.74 -11.32 -2.02
C ALA A 72 -2.46 -11.86 -0.62
N ALA A 73 -2.75 -11.01 0.37
CA ALA A 73 -2.75 -11.37 1.78
C ALA A 73 -3.84 -10.61 2.55
N THR A 74 -4.32 -11.20 3.62
CA THR A 74 -5.38 -10.67 4.47
C THR A 74 -4.99 -10.80 5.94
N ASP A 75 -5.35 -9.80 6.75
CA ASP A 75 -5.08 -9.83 8.17
C ASP A 75 -5.90 -10.93 8.89
N PRO A 76 -5.49 -11.39 10.08
CA PRO A 76 -6.18 -12.48 10.78
C PRO A 76 -7.64 -12.20 11.17
N THR A 77 -8.05 -10.93 11.20
CA THR A 77 -9.43 -10.52 11.46
C THR A 77 -10.27 -10.36 10.20
N PHE A 78 -9.68 -10.54 9.01
CA PHE A 78 -10.33 -10.38 7.70
C PHE A 78 -10.98 -9.01 7.52
N THR A 79 -10.35 -7.97 8.07
CA THR A 79 -10.82 -6.58 7.95
C THR A 79 -9.91 -5.70 7.11
N SER A 80 -8.69 -6.14 6.84
CA SER A 80 -7.65 -5.45 6.08
C SER A 80 -7.02 -6.42 5.09
N HIS A 81 -6.83 -5.92 3.88
CA HIS A 81 -6.38 -6.71 2.74
C HIS A 81 -5.28 -5.97 2.01
N ILE A 82 -4.39 -6.72 1.37
CA ILE A 82 -3.43 -6.22 0.41
C ILE A 82 -3.40 -7.16 -0.80
N SER A 83 -3.45 -6.61 -2.00
CA SER A 83 -3.38 -7.39 -3.24
C SER A 83 -2.61 -6.67 -4.35
N LEU A 84 -1.98 -7.48 -5.19
CA LEU A 84 -1.38 -7.09 -6.45
C LEU A 84 -2.37 -7.44 -7.56
N GLY A 85 -2.82 -6.45 -8.31
CA GLY A 85 -3.80 -6.65 -9.37
C GLY A 85 -3.95 -5.41 -10.25
N GLU A 86 -4.91 -5.44 -11.16
CA GLU A 86 -5.15 -4.32 -12.07
C GLU A 86 -5.39 -3.03 -11.29
N VAL A 87 -4.62 -2.00 -11.63
CA VAL A 87 -4.70 -0.70 -10.98
C VAL A 87 -5.92 0.06 -11.51
N PRO A 88 -6.73 0.71 -10.65
CA PRO A 88 -7.84 1.53 -11.09
C PRO A 88 -7.39 2.60 -12.11
N PRO A 89 -8.20 2.92 -13.14
CA PRO A 89 -7.81 3.78 -14.27
C PRO A 89 -7.50 5.23 -13.89
N LEU A 90 -7.74 5.62 -12.63
CA LEU A 90 -7.49 6.96 -12.09
C LEU A 90 -6.04 7.13 -11.57
N ILE A 91 -5.26 6.06 -11.52
CA ILE A 91 -3.89 6.08 -10.99
C ILE A 91 -2.90 6.40 -12.10
N GLN A 92 -2.10 7.44 -11.90
CA GLN A 92 -1.13 7.90 -12.91
C GLN A 92 0.19 7.13 -12.81
N ASP A 93 0.65 6.55 -13.92
CA ASP A 93 1.94 5.87 -14.01
C ASP A 93 2.72 6.41 -15.22
N ALA A 94 4.04 6.56 -15.10
CA ALA A 94 4.91 6.92 -16.23
C ALA A 94 5.31 5.71 -17.08
N ASP A 95 4.97 4.47 -16.69
CA ASP A 95 5.25 3.30 -17.52
C ASP A 95 4.53 3.45 -18.88
N PRO A 96 5.27 3.55 -20.00
CA PRO A 96 4.66 3.60 -21.33
C PRO A 96 3.86 2.34 -21.65
N ARG A 97 4.03 1.22 -20.94
CA ARG A 97 3.16 0.02 -21.05
C ARG A 97 1.77 0.24 -20.48
N ALA A 98 1.60 1.14 -19.50
CA ALA A 98 0.28 1.61 -19.07
C ALA A 98 -0.44 2.43 -20.17
N LEU A 99 0.33 2.96 -21.15
CA LEU A 99 -0.18 3.71 -22.31
C LEU A 99 -0.25 2.88 -23.59
N SER A 100 0.34 1.67 -23.60
CA SER A 100 0.51 0.80 -24.78
C SER A 100 -0.23 -0.52 -24.65
N ALA A 101 -1.26 -0.60 -23.80
CA ALA A 101 -2.16 -1.75 -23.67
C ALA A 101 -3.03 -1.91 -24.93
N GLU A 102 -2.37 -2.12 -26.07
CA GLU A 102 -2.90 -2.84 -27.20
C GLU A 102 -2.58 -4.31 -26.89
N ASP A 103 -3.61 -5.11 -26.60
CA ASP A 103 -3.63 -6.57 -26.82
C ASP A 103 -3.00 -7.53 -25.79
N ASP A 104 -2.82 -7.14 -24.52
CA ASP A 104 -2.87 -8.10 -23.41
C ASP A 104 -3.99 -7.68 -22.45
N GLU A 105 -4.97 -8.56 -22.25
CA GLU A 105 -6.28 -8.27 -21.64
C GLU A 105 -6.20 -7.95 -20.13
N THR A 106 -4.99 -7.80 -19.59
CA THR A 106 -4.70 -7.50 -18.18
C THR A 106 -3.91 -6.20 -18.08
N GLY A 107 -4.50 -5.16 -17.48
CA GLY A 107 -3.83 -3.87 -17.28
C GLY A 107 -2.57 -3.97 -16.42
N PRO A 108 -1.77 -2.87 -16.31
CA PRO A 108 -0.59 -2.86 -15.45
C PRO A 108 -0.97 -3.20 -14.01
N ALA A 109 -0.28 -4.17 -13.41
CA ALA A 109 -0.56 -4.65 -12.07
C ALA A 109 0.17 -3.81 -11.02
N GLY A 110 -0.56 -3.31 -10.02
CA GLY A 110 -0.04 -2.52 -8.91
C GLY A 110 -0.67 -2.93 -7.59
N TRP A 111 -0.07 -2.44 -6.51
CA TRP A 111 -0.46 -2.83 -5.17
C TRP A 111 -1.65 -2.02 -4.68
N GLN A 112 -2.58 -2.68 -4.03
CA GLN A 112 -3.75 -2.08 -3.40
C GLN A 112 -3.87 -2.61 -1.99
N ALA A 113 -4.14 -1.72 -1.04
CA ALA A 113 -4.45 -2.09 0.34
C ALA A 113 -5.73 -1.39 0.77
N TRP A 114 -6.62 -2.10 1.46
CA TRP A 114 -7.87 -1.51 1.92
C TRP A 114 -8.33 -2.17 3.21
N ALA A 115 -9.19 -1.47 3.94
CA ALA A 115 -9.90 -2.04 5.07
C ALA A 115 -11.39 -2.15 4.77
N GLU A 116 -11.88 -3.38 4.75
CA GLU A 116 -13.27 -3.75 4.59
C GLU A 116 -13.76 -4.40 5.90
N PRO A 117 -14.47 -3.67 6.77
CA PRO A 117 -14.74 -4.12 8.14
C PRO A 117 -15.69 -5.32 8.23
N ALA A 118 -16.44 -5.58 7.16
CA ALA A 118 -17.27 -6.76 6.97
C ALA A 118 -17.46 -6.99 5.47
N LEU A 119 -17.60 -8.25 5.04
CA LEU A 119 -17.77 -8.58 3.63
C LEU A 119 -18.96 -7.82 2.99
N GLY A 120 -18.70 -7.11 1.90
CA GLY A 120 -19.63 -6.25 1.19
C GLY A 120 -19.82 -4.86 1.80
N ALA A 121 -19.16 -4.53 2.91
CA ALA A 121 -19.24 -3.21 3.52
C ALA A 121 -18.37 -2.18 2.77
N PRO A 122 -18.73 -0.89 2.80
CA PRO A 122 -17.88 0.15 2.24
C PRO A 122 -16.49 0.14 2.89
N CYS A 123 -15.44 0.26 2.09
CA CYS A 123 -14.08 0.37 2.59
C CYS A 123 -13.94 1.60 3.51
N LEU A 124 -13.36 1.40 4.69
CA LEU A 124 -13.06 2.49 5.62
C LEU A 124 -11.91 3.36 5.10
N TRP A 125 -10.91 2.72 4.51
CA TRP A 125 -9.82 3.37 3.81
C TRP A 125 -9.31 2.49 2.67
N ALA A 126 -8.62 3.12 1.73
CA ALA A 126 -7.92 2.47 0.65
C ALA A 126 -6.62 3.23 0.34
N ALA A 127 -5.60 2.46 -0.02
CA ALA A 127 -4.34 2.91 -0.55
C ALA A 127 -4.07 2.16 -1.85
N SER A 128 -3.55 2.87 -2.85
CA SER A 128 -3.26 2.27 -4.15
C SER A 128 -1.95 2.80 -4.69
N PHE A 129 -1.11 1.89 -5.15
CA PHE A 129 0.24 2.11 -5.65
C PHE A 129 0.27 1.73 -7.12
N ALA A 130 0.75 2.64 -7.97
CA ALA A 130 0.95 2.37 -9.39
C ALA A 130 1.93 1.20 -9.60
N ALA A 131 1.91 0.57 -10.78
CA ALA A 131 2.76 -0.58 -11.10
C ALA A 131 4.26 -0.25 -10.98
N SER A 132 4.64 0.98 -11.31
CA SER A 132 6.03 1.45 -11.21
C SER A 132 6.49 1.83 -9.80
N VAL A 133 5.64 1.73 -8.77
CA VAL A 133 6.08 1.99 -7.39
C VAL A 133 7.03 0.88 -6.95
N PRO A 134 8.25 1.20 -6.48
CA PRO A 134 9.19 0.21 -5.98
C PRO A 134 8.59 -0.66 -4.85
N HIS A 135 8.78 -1.97 -4.95
CA HIS A 135 8.19 -2.94 -4.02
C HIS A 135 8.72 -2.82 -2.59
N ASP A 136 9.93 -2.31 -2.39
CA ASP A 136 10.51 -1.99 -1.09
C ASP A 136 9.75 -0.87 -0.37
N LEU A 137 9.29 0.16 -1.09
CA LEU A 137 8.45 1.21 -0.52
C LEU A 137 7.07 0.66 -0.11
N VAL A 138 6.45 -0.14 -0.98
CA VAL A 138 5.17 -0.80 -0.67
C VAL A 138 5.33 -1.77 0.50
N ALA A 139 6.46 -2.47 0.60
CA ALA A 139 6.70 -3.38 1.71
C ALA A 139 6.94 -2.66 3.05
N ALA A 140 7.58 -1.49 3.05
CA ALA A 140 7.70 -0.67 4.25
C ALA A 140 6.30 -0.25 4.75
N PHE A 141 5.43 0.18 3.84
CA PHE A 141 4.02 0.44 4.14
C PHE A 141 3.32 -0.81 4.69
N ALA A 142 3.49 -1.96 4.03
CA ALA A 142 2.82 -3.20 4.38
C ALA A 142 3.30 -3.78 5.74
N ALA A 143 4.60 -3.68 6.04
CA ALA A 143 5.16 -4.04 7.35
C ALA A 143 4.55 -3.20 8.47
N SER A 144 4.46 -1.88 8.27
CA SER A 144 3.84 -0.97 9.25
C SER A 144 2.34 -1.25 9.43
N LEU A 145 1.63 -1.47 8.31
CA LEU A 145 0.21 -1.79 8.29
C LEU A 145 -0.12 -3.10 9.02
N SER A 146 0.72 -4.12 8.85
CA SER A 146 0.52 -5.44 9.44
C SER A 146 1.07 -5.57 10.87
N SER A 147 1.88 -4.60 11.31
CA SER A 147 2.47 -4.57 12.64
C SER A 147 1.40 -4.53 13.74
N THR A 148 1.58 -5.38 14.75
CA THR A 148 0.78 -5.37 15.98
C THR A 148 1.42 -4.52 17.07
N ALA A 149 2.53 -3.82 16.76
CA ALA A 149 3.22 -2.97 17.72
C ALA A 149 2.32 -1.80 18.15
N PRO A 150 2.30 -1.43 19.44
CA PRO A 150 1.54 -0.29 19.91
C PRO A 150 2.02 1.01 19.24
N VAL A 151 1.10 1.75 18.62
CA VAL A 151 1.40 3.04 17.99
C VAL A 151 1.11 4.17 18.97
N LEU A 152 2.09 5.06 19.15
CA LEU A 152 1.91 6.29 19.94
C LEU A 152 0.98 7.24 19.18
N ARG A 153 -0.25 7.42 19.68
CA ARG A 153 -1.22 8.35 19.11
C ARG A 153 -1.61 9.42 20.12
N ARG A 154 -1.50 10.68 19.69
CA ARG A 154 -1.95 11.84 20.48
C ARG A 154 -3.48 11.93 20.58
N VAL A 155 -4.19 11.41 19.56
CA VAL A 155 -5.65 11.32 19.48
C VAL A 155 -6.02 9.95 18.93
N LEU A 156 -6.92 9.25 19.61
CA LEU A 156 -7.40 7.93 19.17
C LEU A 156 -8.59 8.15 18.22
N PRO A 157 -8.64 7.54 17.02
CA PRO A 157 -9.79 7.68 16.14
C PRO A 157 -11.04 7.09 16.79
N GLU A 158 -12.15 7.84 16.78
CA GLU A 158 -13.43 7.43 17.41
C GLU A 158 -13.91 6.06 16.92
N ALA A 159 -13.76 5.77 15.62
CA ALA A 159 -14.14 4.49 15.01
C ALA A 159 -13.34 3.27 15.53
N THR A 160 -12.24 3.49 16.25
CA THR A 160 -11.34 2.44 16.76
C THR A 160 -11.27 2.39 18.28
N GLN A 161 -12.10 3.18 18.98
CA GLN A 161 -11.99 3.39 20.43
C GLN A 161 -12.23 2.13 21.26
N GLU A 162 -13.04 1.19 20.77
CA GLU A 162 -13.31 -0.08 21.44
C GLU A 162 -12.39 -1.23 21.00
N ARG A 163 -11.56 -1.03 19.96
CA ARG A 163 -10.70 -2.06 19.36
C ARG A 163 -9.22 -1.87 19.70
N LEU A 164 -8.82 -0.74 20.27
CA LEU A 164 -7.44 -0.43 20.62
C LEU A 164 -7.22 -0.48 22.14
N LEU A 165 -6.20 -1.25 22.56
CA LEU A 165 -5.72 -1.22 23.93
C LEU A 165 -4.72 -0.06 24.09
N ARG A 166 -4.99 0.86 25.03
CA ARG A 166 -4.00 1.89 25.39
C ARG A 166 -2.97 1.29 26.34
N ALA A 167 -1.69 1.36 25.97
CA ALA A 167 -0.62 1.13 26.93
C ALA A 167 -0.65 2.24 28.00
N PRO A 168 -0.44 1.92 29.29
CA PRO A 168 -0.33 2.94 30.32
C PRO A 168 0.89 3.84 30.04
N ALA A 169 0.69 5.15 30.10
CA ALA A 169 1.79 6.11 30.03
C ALA A 169 2.66 5.94 31.29
N ILE A 170 3.96 5.72 31.09
CA ILE A 170 4.97 5.66 32.17
C ILE A 170 5.46 7.07 32.49
#